data_AF-A0A096BA92-F1
#
_entry.id   AF-A0A096BA92-F1
#
_cell.length_a   1.000
_cell.length_b   1.000
_cell.length_c   1.000
_cell.angle_alpha   90.00
_cell.angle_beta   90.00
_cell.angle_gamma   90.00
#
_symmetry.space_group_name_H-M   'P 1'
#
loop_
_entity.id
_entity.type
_entity.pdbx_description
1 polymer ?
#
loop_
_entity_poly.entity_id
_entity_poly.type
_entity_poly.pdbx_seq_one_letter_code
_entity_poly.pdbx_strand_id
1 'polypeptide(L)' 'MAEKKVTFEQAMARLEEIVKQLEQGDAPLEDALALFEEGTRLMKKCTTQLDKAEQKVSKLLAGPDGKPVEEPFEGEG' A
#
# COMPACT_ATOMS: atom_id res chain seq x y z
N MET A 1 19.59 -18.49 -1.77
CA MET A 1 18.22 -18.50 -2.32
C MET A 1 17.66 -17.11 -2.10
N ALA A 2 17.20 -16.40 -3.13
CA ALA A 2 16.68 -15.04 -2.96
C ALA A 2 15.28 -15.12 -2.33
N GLU A 3 15.10 -14.54 -1.13
CA GLU A 3 13.78 -14.37 -0.53
C GLU A 3 12.89 -13.56 -1.50
N LYS A 4 11.81 -14.18 -1.98
CA LYS A 4 10.79 -13.49 -2.79
C LYS A 4 10.08 -12.48 -1.89
N LYS A 5 10.46 -11.21 -2.00
CA LYS A 5 9.70 -10.11 -1.40
C LYS A 5 8.32 -10.06 -2.05
N VAL A 6 7.27 -10.17 -1.23
CA VAL A 6 5.90 -9.91 -1.68
C VAL A 6 5.80 -8.47 -2.19
N THR A 7 5.31 -8.31 -3.42
CA THR A 7 5.10 -7.02 -4.10
C THR A 7 3.88 -6.27 -3.52
N PHE A 8 3.67 -5.02 -3.93
CA PHE A 8 2.50 -4.24 -3.52
C PHE A 8 1.20 -4.89 -4.04
N GLU A 9 1.19 -5.24 -5.32
CA GLU A 9 0.03 -5.85 -6.01
C GLU A 9 -0.33 -7.20 -5.37
N GLN A 10 0.67 -8.02 -5.03
CA GLN A 10 0.43 -9.29 -4.33
C GLN A 10 -0.11 -9.08 -2.92
N ALA A 11 0.37 -8.07 -2.19
CA ALA A 11 -0.13 -7.78 -0.85
C ALA A 11 -1.57 -7.26 -0.90
N MET A 12 -1.92 -6.45 -1.91
CA MET A 12 -3.28 -5.98 -2.14
C MET A 12 -4.23 -7.11 -2.52
N ALA A 13 -3.85 -7.96 -3.47
CA ALA A 13 -4.66 -9.12 -3.86
C ALA A 13 -4.95 -10.03 -2.65
N ARG A 14 -3.95 -10.26 -1.79
CA ARG A 14 -4.13 -11.05 -0.56
C ARG A 14 -5.04 -10.36 0.45
N LEU A 15 -4.94 -9.04 0.60
CA LEU A 15 -5.86 -8.26 1.46
C LEU A 15 -7.32 -8.40 1.00
N GLU A 16 -7.58 -8.32 -0.30
CA GLU A 16 -8.92 -8.51 -0.87
C GLU A 16 -9.47 -9.91 -0.58
N GLU A 17 -8.64 -10.95 -0.72
CA GLU A 17 -9.01 -12.32 -0.36
C GLU A 17 -9.36 -12.47 1.12
N ILE A 18 -8.57 -11.85 2.00
CA ILE A 18 -8.78 -11.88 3.46
C ILE A 18 -10.10 -11.20 3.81
N VAL A 19 -10.35 -10.00 3.26
CA VAL A 19 -11.60 -9.26 3.47
C VAL A 19 -12.78 -10.13 3.05
N LYS A 20 -12.73 -10.71 1.84
CA LYS A 20 -13.79 -11.58 1.34
C LYS A 20 -14.06 -12.78 2.26
N GLN A 21 -13.02 -13.41 2.79
CA GLN A 21 -13.16 -14.56 3.71
C GLN A 21 -13.76 -14.14 5.06
N LEU A 22 -13.35 -13.00 5.59
CA LEU A 22 -13.90 -12.46 6.84
C LEU A 22 -15.37 -12.04 6.69
N GLU A 23 -15.73 -11.45 5.55
CA GLU A 23 -17.10 -11.03 5.23
C GLU A 23 -18.05 -12.21 5.00
N GLN A 24 -17.54 -13.35 4.53
CA GLN A 24 -18.34 -14.58 4.42
C GLN A 24 -18.81 -15.08 5.79
N GLY A 25 -18.00 -14.90 6.84
CA GLY A 25 -18.38 -15.22 8.21
C GLY A 25 -18.41 -16.71 8.56
N ASP A 26 -18.02 -17.59 7.63
CA ASP A 26 -18.00 -19.05 7.83
C ASP A 26 -16.68 -19.55 8.46
N ALA A 27 -15.70 -18.68 8.66
CA ALA A 27 -14.41 -19.03 9.26
C ALA A 27 -14.54 -19.26 10.78
N PRO A 28 -13.95 -20.34 11.34
CA PRO A 28 -13.76 -20.49 12.77
C PRO A 28 -13.10 -19.26 13.40
N LEU A 29 -13.40 -18.98 14.68
CA LEU A 29 -12.88 -17.80 15.37
C LEU A 29 -11.34 -17.70 15.31
N GLU A 30 -10.64 -18.81 15.50
CA GLU A 30 -9.17 -18.83 15.46
C GLU A 30 -8.64 -18.47 14.06
N ASP A 31 -9.28 -18.97 13.00
CA ASP A 31 -8.92 -18.67 11.62
C ASP A 31 -9.24 -17.20 11.27
N ALA A 32 -10.38 -16.69 11.74
CA ALA A 32 -10.75 -15.29 11.57
C ALA A 32 -9.73 -14.34 12.24
N LEU A 33 -9.24 -14.70 13.43
CA LEU A 33 -8.19 -13.95 14.12
C LEU A 33 -6.86 -14.00 13.34
N ALA A 34 -6.47 -15.17 12.83
CA ALA A 34 -5.27 -15.31 12.03
C ALA A 34 -5.34 -14.49 10.72
N LEU A 35 -6.48 -14.54 10.03
CA LEU A 35 -6.75 -13.73 8.84
C LEU A 35 -6.67 -12.23 9.14
N PHE A 36 -7.21 -11.78 10.27
CA PHE A 36 -7.14 -10.38 10.70
C PHE A 36 -5.70 -9.92 11.01
N GLU A 37 -4.91 -10.75 11.70
CA GLU A 37 -3.50 -10.48 11.95
C GLU A 37 -2.68 -10.42 10.66
N GLU A 38 -2.94 -11.34 9.71
CA GLU A 38 -2.32 -11.31 8.40
C GLU A 38 -2.68 -10.02 7.65
N GLY A 39 -3.96 -9.67 7.60
CA GLY A 39 -4.46 -8.47 6.94
C GLY A 39 -3.83 -7.20 7.51
N THR A 40 -3.79 -7.05 8.83
CA THR A 40 -3.16 -5.88 9.47
C THR A 40 -1.66 -5.77 9.17
N ARG A 41 -0.95 -6.90 9.03
CA ARG A 41 0.46 -6.91 8.62
C ARG A 41 0.65 -6.49 7.17
N LEU A 42 -0.20 -6.98 6.27
CA LEU A 42 -0.18 -6.62 4.86
C LEU A 42 -0.50 -5.14 4.66
N MET A 43 -1.51 -4.63 5.36
CA MET A 43 -1.89 -3.21 5.34
C MET A 43 -0.71 -2.31 5.71
N LYS A 44 -0.03 -2.59 6.85
CA LYS A 44 1.17 -1.84 7.26
C LYS A 44 2.27 -1.86 6.19
N LYS A 45 2.45 -3.00 5.52
CA LYS A 45 3.42 -3.14 4.46
C LYS A 45 3.04 -2.34 3.21
N CYS A 46 1.76 -2.34 2.82
CA CYS A 46 1.26 -1.52 1.72
C CYS A 46 1.47 -0.04 2.00
N THR A 47 1.06 0.47 3.16
CA THR A 47 1.28 1.86 3.59
C THR A 47 2.76 2.22 3.52
N THR A 48 3.65 1.40 4.09
CA THR A 48 5.09 1.63 4.05
C THR A 48 5.66 1.72 2.61
N GLN A 49 5.10 0.95 1.68
CA GLN A 49 5.53 1.00 0.28
C GLN A 49 5.04 2.27 -0.42
N LEU A 50 3.80 2.68 -0.15
CA LEU A 50 3.23 3.93 -0.66
C LEU A 50 3.98 5.15 -0.14
N ASP A 51 4.27 5.22 1.17
CA ASP A 51 5.04 6.31 1.77
C ASP A 51 6.42 6.48 1.09
N LYS A 52 7.08 5.36 0.78
CA LYS A 52 8.37 5.36 0.08
C LYS A 52 8.24 5.82 -1.36
N ALA A 53 7.17 5.42 -2.05
CA ALA A 53 6.90 5.85 -3.41
C ALA A 53 6.62 7.36 -3.45
N GLU A 54 5.79 7.86 -2.54
CA GLU A 54 5.48 9.28 -2.39
C GLU A 54 6.74 10.12 -2.10
N GLN A 55 7.55 9.69 -1.14
CA GLN A 55 8.83 10.37 -0.85
C GLN A 55 9.76 10.40 -2.06
N LYS A 56 9.78 9.34 -2.87
CA LYS A 56 10.59 9.30 -4.08
C LYS A 56 10.07 10.28 -5.13
N VAL A 57 8.75 10.33 -5.34
CA VAL A 57 8.11 11.30 -6.24
C VAL A 57 8.38 12.73 -5.79
N SER A 58 8.19 13.02 -4.50
CA SER A 58 8.46 14.33 -3.91
C SER A 58 9.91 14.78 -4.17
N LYS A 59 10.89 13.90 -4.01
CA LYS A 59 12.31 14.19 -4.30
C LYS A 59 12.60 14.44 -5.78
N LEU A 60 11.86 13.79 -6.69
CA LEU A 60 12.02 14.00 -8.13
C LEU A 60 11.40 15.32 -8.59
N LEU A 61 10.33 15.77 -7.92
CA LEU A 61 9.65 17.04 -8.18
C LEU A 61 10.27 18.24 -7.44
N ALA A 62 11.15 17.99 -6.46
CA ALA A 62 11.94 19.03 -5.83
C ALA A 62 12.97 19.56 -6.85
N GLY A 63 12.87 20.84 -7.19
CA GLY A 63 13.81 21.52 -8.09
C GLY A 63 15.23 21.61 -7.49
N PRO A 64 16.20 22.17 -8.23
CA PRO A 64 17.61 22.25 -7.82
C PRO A 64 17.85 22.92 -6.46
N ASP A 65 16.90 23.74 -5.99
CA ASP A 65 16.93 24.44 -4.69
C ASP A 65 16.12 23.74 -3.57
N GLY A 66 15.66 22.50 -3.78
CA GLY A 66 14.89 21.72 -2.79
C GLY A 66 13.45 22.20 -2.59
N LYS A 67 12.97 23.12 -3.42
CA LYS A 67 11.59 23.62 -3.42
C LYS A 67 10.73 22.83 -4.41
N PRO A 68 9.45 22.56 -4.09
CA PRO A 68 8.51 22.01 -5.07
C PRO A 68 8.49 22.88 -6.33
N VAL A 69 8.59 22.25 -7.51
CA VAL A 69 8.31 22.94 -8.76
C VAL A 69 6.80 23.10 -8.87
N GLU A 70 6.30 24.30 -8.58
CA GLU A 70 4.93 24.69 -8.88
C GLU A 70 4.88 25.09 -10.36
N GLU A 71 4.35 24.21 -11.22
CA GLU A 71 3.93 24.65 -12.55
C GLU A 71 2.59 25.40 -12.41
N PRO A 72 2.44 26.58 -13.04
CA PRO A 72 1.16 27.26 -13.04
C PRO A 72 0.10 26.34 -13.62
N PHE A 73 -0.96 26.09 -12.85
CA PHE A 73 -2.16 25.44 -13.39
C PHE A 73 -2.82 26.43 -14.36
N GLU A 74 -2.53 26.28 -15.65
CA GLU A 74 -3.30 26.92 -16.72
C GLU A 74 -4.66 26.23 -16.76
N GLY A 75 -5.58 26.68 -15.90
CA GLY A 75 -6.98 26.33 -16.00
C GLY A 75 -7.49 26.74 -17.37
N GLU A 76 -7.82 25.76 -18.20
CA GLU A 76 -8.53 26.01 -19.45
C GLU A 76 -9.85 26.74 -19.11
N GLY A 77 -9.98 27.95 -19.64
CA GLY A 77 -11.20 28.77 -19.55
C GLY A 77 -12.27 28.34 -20.53
#